data_AF-A0A7C2Q6S0-F1
#
_entry.id   AF-A0A7C2Q6S0-F1
#
_cell.length_a   1.000
_cell.length_b   1.000
_cell.length_c   1.000
_cell.angle_alpha   90.00
_cell.angle_beta   90.00
_cell.angle_gamma   90.00
#
_symmetry.space_group_name_H-M   'P 1'
#
loop_
_entity.id
_entity.type
_entity.pdbx_description
1 polymer ?
#
loop_
_entity_poly.entity_id
_entity_poly.type
_entity_poly.pdbx_seq_one_letter_code
_entity_poly.pdbx_strand_id
1 'polypeptide(L)'
;MRSRRWSVWLLVGVLVALNPLWGASSRGRPLPSQALPETITVEGKKAYIVIFREPPLARYEGGIRGLAATSLRVAPQNRREGKLSLESPASANYLSYLEARQNVFVQRLRQRVPEAQWAYAYRIVLNGLAALIPEDHVEEVARWPEVARLAPIRANQLFAGPTAPAPLDVSNPLMGVPELWEAVGGPENAGRGLKIGIIDSGVDFSNPMFHDPTLVPPPGFPKGDLTLANSKVIVAKVIPSLQDLNNKNINPGHFTAQDLVGHGTHVAGVAAGNFVDLRDRPGARPVVLSGVAPKAFIGSYRVFAPNAATDNVVKAIEEAVADGMDVINISFGSVSLGPQEEPDPQ
;
A
#
# COMPACT_ATOMS: atom_id res chain seq x y z
N MET A 1 -38.56 -34.42 -30.71
CA MET A 1 -39.04 -33.09 -30.30
C MET A 1 -37.84 -32.17 -30.11
N ARG A 2 -37.71 -31.14 -30.95
CA ARG A 2 -36.72 -30.06 -30.82
C ARG A 2 -37.28 -29.03 -29.84
N SER A 3 -36.54 -28.63 -28.82
CA SER A 3 -36.85 -27.41 -28.05
C SER A 3 -35.62 -26.53 -27.92
N ARG A 4 -35.84 -25.27 -28.30
CA ARG A 4 -34.89 -24.20 -28.61
C ARG A 4 -34.11 -23.70 -27.39
N ARG A 5 -32.84 -23.36 -27.64
CA ARG A 5 -32.00 -22.47 -26.84
C ARG A 5 -32.60 -21.06 -26.77
N TRP A 6 -32.54 -20.43 -25.60
CA TRP A 6 -32.57 -18.98 -25.45
C TRP A 6 -31.35 -18.56 -24.62
N SER A 7 -30.41 -17.89 -25.27
CA SER A 7 -29.28 -17.22 -24.65
C SER A 7 -29.60 -15.73 -24.64
N VAL A 8 -29.82 -15.16 -23.45
CA VAL A 8 -29.99 -13.72 -23.28
C VAL A 8 -28.61 -13.10 -23.16
N TRP A 9 -28.23 -12.33 -24.18
CA TRP A 9 -27.10 -11.42 -24.14
C TRP A 9 -27.59 -10.06 -23.67
N LEU A 10 -27.07 -9.57 -22.55
CA LEU A 10 -27.25 -8.19 -22.11
C LEU A 10 -26.00 -7.39 -22.51
N LEU A 11 -26.13 -6.71 -23.64
CA LEU A 11 -25.25 -5.64 -24.10
C LEU A 11 -25.64 -4.36 -23.36
N VAL A 12 -24.72 -3.81 -22.55
CA VAL A 12 -24.79 -2.40 -22.13
C VAL A 12 -23.64 -1.69 -22.84
N GLY A 13 -24.00 -0.96 -23.88
CA GLY A 13 -23.11 -0.01 -24.56
C GLY A 13 -23.00 1.27 -23.75
N VAL A 14 -21.77 1.74 -23.55
CA VAL A 14 -21.50 3.11 -23.14
C VAL A 14 -21.07 3.89 -24.37
N LEU A 15 -21.84 4.93 -24.69
CA LEU A 15 -21.58 5.88 -25.75
C LEU A 15 -20.22 6.56 -25.53
N VAL A 16 -19.35 6.43 -26.52
CA VAL A 16 -18.19 7.32 -26.69
C VAL A 16 -18.70 8.58 -27.40
N ALA A 17 -18.78 9.70 -26.69
CA ALA A 17 -18.98 11.00 -27.31
C ALA A 17 -17.67 11.46 -27.95
N LEU A 18 -17.50 11.15 -29.25
CA LEU A 18 -16.55 11.81 -30.13
C LEU A 18 -17.14 13.17 -30.53
N ASN A 19 -16.54 14.27 -30.07
CA ASN A 19 -16.79 15.59 -30.65
C ASN A 19 -15.67 15.90 -31.66
N PRO A 20 -15.97 15.98 -32.97
CA PRO A 20 -15.05 16.55 -33.94
C PRO A 20 -15.33 18.04 -34.04
N LEU A 21 -14.40 18.88 -33.62
CA LEU A 21 -14.40 20.29 -34.00
C LEU A 21 -13.00 20.68 -34.50
N TRP A 22 -12.86 20.68 -35.83
CA TRP A 22 -11.85 21.44 -36.52
C TRP A 22 -12.31 22.90 -36.64
N GLY A 23 -11.40 23.82 -36.29
CA GLY A 23 -11.25 25.10 -36.99
C GLY A 23 -12.03 26.31 -36.45
N ALA A 24 -11.46 26.98 -35.45
CA ALA A 24 -11.48 28.45 -35.42
C ALA A 24 -10.24 28.95 -34.65
N SER A 25 -9.31 29.58 -35.38
CA SER A 25 -8.16 30.27 -34.82
C SER A 25 -8.63 31.49 -34.02
N SER A 26 -8.54 31.43 -32.69
CA SER A 26 -8.52 32.61 -31.84
C SER A 26 -7.10 32.80 -31.29
N ARG A 27 -6.61 34.03 -31.46
CA ARG A 27 -5.29 34.46 -31.01
C ARG A 27 -5.16 34.26 -29.50
N GLY A 28 -4.07 33.61 -29.10
CA GLY A 28 -3.37 33.77 -27.83
C GLY A 28 -4.19 33.97 -26.56
N ARG A 29 -4.62 32.88 -25.93
CA ARG A 29 -4.61 32.77 -24.47
C ARG A 29 -3.65 31.63 -24.12
N PRO A 30 -2.61 31.85 -23.29
CA PRO A 30 -1.93 30.73 -22.68
C PRO A 30 -2.99 29.92 -21.93
N LEU A 31 -3.04 28.60 -22.16
CA LEU A 31 -3.74 27.72 -21.24
C LEU A 31 -3.21 28.04 -19.84
N PRO A 32 -4.07 28.23 -18.81
CA PRO A 32 -3.58 28.40 -17.46
C PRO A 32 -2.68 27.19 -17.17
N SER A 33 -1.42 27.45 -16.81
CA SER A 33 -0.58 26.41 -16.23
C SER A 33 -1.41 25.80 -15.11
N GLN A 34 -1.81 24.54 -15.25
CA GLN A 34 -2.48 23.86 -14.16
C GLN A 34 -1.52 23.94 -12.98
N ALA A 35 -1.87 24.73 -11.97
CA ALA A 35 -1.05 24.90 -10.79
C ALA A 35 -0.78 23.50 -10.23
N LEU A 36 0.49 23.22 -9.94
CA LEU A 36 0.85 21.93 -9.39
C LEU A 36 0.11 21.73 -8.06
N PRO A 37 -0.41 20.52 -7.79
CA PRO A 37 -1.21 20.27 -6.61
C PRO A 37 -0.36 20.42 -5.34
N GLU A 38 -0.99 20.93 -4.28
CA GLU A 38 -0.33 21.12 -2.98
C GLU A 38 0.25 19.81 -2.45
N THR A 39 1.46 19.91 -1.88
CA THR A 39 2.26 18.81 -1.38
C THR A 39 3.05 19.22 -0.13
N ILE A 40 3.47 18.24 0.68
CA ILE A 40 4.30 18.52 1.86
C ILE A 40 5.63 19.19 1.46
N THR A 41 6.12 20.07 2.33
CA THR A 41 7.41 20.75 2.18
C THR A 41 8.35 20.30 3.29
N VAL A 42 9.57 19.90 2.94
CA VAL A 42 10.60 19.43 3.86
C VAL A 42 11.88 20.21 3.59
N GLU A 43 12.39 20.93 4.59
CA GLU A 43 13.59 21.78 4.47
C GLU A 43 13.54 22.72 3.23
N GLY A 44 12.38 23.32 2.95
CA GLY A 44 12.19 24.23 1.80
C GLY A 44 12.03 23.54 0.43
N LYS A 45 12.02 22.21 0.37
CA LYS A 45 11.83 21.42 -0.86
C LYS A 45 10.45 20.79 -0.90
N LYS A 46 9.84 20.73 -2.08
CA LYS A 46 8.52 20.11 -2.31
C LYS A 46 8.67 18.61 -2.51
N ALA A 47 7.88 17.82 -1.79
CA ALA A 47 7.91 16.36 -1.92
C ALA A 47 6.99 15.88 -3.04
N TYR A 48 7.48 15.08 -3.98
CA TYR A 48 6.67 14.48 -5.03
C TYR A 48 7.04 13.02 -5.24
N ILE A 49 6.05 12.22 -5.63
CA ILE A 49 6.33 10.98 -6.37
C ILE A 49 6.42 11.35 -7.85
N VAL A 50 7.62 11.24 -8.40
CA VAL A 50 7.87 11.33 -9.84
C VAL A 50 7.37 10.04 -10.47
N ILE A 51 6.27 10.09 -11.22
CA ILE A 51 5.73 8.92 -11.92
C ILE A 51 6.28 8.90 -13.34
N PHE A 52 6.86 7.77 -13.73
CA PHE A 52 7.47 7.59 -15.05
C PHE A 52 6.46 7.09 -16.10
N ARG A 53 6.82 7.23 -17.38
CA ARG A 53 5.94 6.88 -18.51
C ARG A 53 5.74 5.39 -18.69
N GLU A 54 6.77 4.59 -18.44
CA GLU A 54 6.69 3.15 -18.58
C GLU A 54 5.75 2.57 -17.50
N PRO A 55 4.91 1.58 -17.83
CA PRO A 55 4.00 0.99 -16.84
C PRO A 55 4.78 0.22 -15.77
N PRO A 56 4.25 0.13 -14.52
CA PRO A 56 4.81 -0.76 -13.51
C PRO A 56 4.74 -2.22 -13.93
N LEU A 57 5.52 -3.08 -13.26
CA LEU A 57 5.56 -4.52 -13.50
C LEU A 57 4.17 -5.15 -13.57
N ALA A 58 3.28 -4.83 -12.63
CA ALA A 58 1.94 -5.39 -12.55
C ALA A 58 1.03 -5.02 -13.75
N ARG A 59 1.38 -3.95 -14.49
CA ARG A 59 0.58 -3.42 -15.61
C ARG A 59 1.30 -3.47 -16.95
N TYR A 60 2.51 -4.01 -17.01
CA TYR A 60 3.24 -4.08 -18.27
C TYR A 60 2.73 -5.21 -19.17
N GLU A 61 2.28 -4.84 -20.36
CA GLU A 61 1.61 -5.73 -21.31
C GLU A 61 2.46 -6.13 -22.51
N GLY A 62 3.76 -5.82 -22.48
CA GLY A 62 4.65 -6.01 -23.62
C GLY A 62 4.79 -4.76 -24.48
N GLY A 63 5.38 -4.93 -25.67
CA GLY A 63 5.59 -3.85 -26.64
C GLY A 63 6.99 -3.22 -26.63
N ILE A 64 7.86 -3.62 -25.69
CA ILE A 64 9.27 -3.22 -25.72
C ILE A 64 10.06 -4.40 -26.30
N ARG A 65 10.85 -4.14 -27.34
CA ARG A 65 11.63 -5.17 -28.03
C ARG A 65 12.55 -5.89 -27.04
N GLY A 66 12.42 -7.22 -26.98
CA GLY A 66 13.22 -8.06 -26.09
C GLY A 66 12.66 -8.23 -24.67
N LEU A 67 11.53 -7.59 -24.32
CA LEU A 67 10.88 -7.74 -23.02
C LEU A 67 9.49 -8.35 -23.18
N ALA A 68 9.25 -9.46 -22.48
CA ALA A 68 7.96 -10.14 -22.46
C ALA A 68 6.98 -9.42 -21.53
N ALA A 69 5.68 -9.49 -21.83
CA ALA A 69 4.63 -8.97 -20.97
C ALA A 69 4.66 -9.64 -19.58
N THR A 70 4.38 -8.88 -18.53
CA THR A 70 4.43 -9.36 -17.14
C THR A 70 3.08 -9.31 -16.45
N SER A 71 2.16 -8.44 -16.86
CA SER A 71 0.84 -8.32 -16.26
C SER A 71 0.04 -9.62 -16.39
N LEU A 72 -0.60 -10.05 -15.29
CA LEU A 72 -1.46 -11.23 -15.27
C LEU A 72 -2.65 -11.15 -16.25
N ARG A 73 -3.01 -9.94 -16.71
CA ARG A 73 -4.08 -9.73 -17.69
C ARG A 73 -3.76 -10.35 -19.06
N VAL A 74 -2.51 -10.21 -19.52
CA VAL A 74 -2.07 -10.67 -20.85
C VAL A 74 -1.05 -11.81 -20.79
N ALA A 75 -0.39 -11.99 -19.64
CA ALA A 75 0.53 -13.07 -19.35
C ALA A 75 0.02 -13.84 -18.11
N PRO A 76 -1.14 -14.51 -18.18
CA PRO A 76 -1.71 -15.22 -17.03
C PRO A 76 -0.75 -16.25 -16.45
N GLN A 77 0.12 -16.86 -17.25
CA GLN A 77 1.14 -17.81 -16.82
C GLN A 77 2.24 -17.20 -15.94
N ASN A 78 2.39 -15.86 -15.91
CA ASN A 78 3.39 -15.18 -15.08
C ASN A 78 2.98 -15.13 -13.60
N ARG A 79 2.59 -16.28 -13.03
CA ARG A 79 2.09 -16.39 -11.67
C ARG A 79 2.86 -17.43 -10.85
N ARG A 80 2.95 -17.18 -9.55
CA ARG A 80 3.42 -18.12 -8.53
C ARG A 80 2.46 -18.01 -7.35
N GLU A 81 1.95 -19.14 -6.86
CA GLU A 81 0.97 -19.17 -5.75
C GLU A 81 -0.25 -18.26 -6.01
N GLY A 82 -0.74 -18.23 -7.24
CA GLY A 82 -1.91 -17.42 -7.64
C GLY A 82 -1.63 -15.91 -7.78
N LYS A 83 -0.43 -15.42 -7.48
CA LYS A 83 -0.02 -14.01 -7.55
C LYS A 83 0.98 -13.77 -8.68
N LEU A 84 1.22 -12.51 -9.03
CA LEU A 84 2.25 -12.13 -10.00
C LEU A 84 3.62 -12.66 -9.55
N SER A 85 4.29 -13.44 -10.40
CA SER A 85 5.63 -13.96 -10.09
C SER A 85 6.66 -12.86 -10.30
N LEU A 86 7.32 -12.41 -9.23
CA LEU A 86 8.37 -11.39 -9.31
C LEU A 86 9.72 -11.95 -9.77
N GLU A 87 9.93 -13.25 -9.61
CA GLU A 87 11.17 -13.96 -9.92
C GLU A 87 11.17 -14.61 -11.30
N SER A 88 10.06 -14.55 -12.04
CA SER A 88 10.05 -15.09 -13.40
C SER A 88 11.07 -14.37 -14.28
N PRO A 89 11.63 -15.02 -15.30
CA PRO A 89 12.55 -14.35 -16.23
C PRO A 89 11.95 -13.09 -16.86
N ALA A 90 10.65 -13.10 -17.19
CA ALA A 90 9.95 -11.94 -17.73
C ALA A 90 9.92 -10.78 -16.72
N SER A 91 9.57 -11.07 -15.46
CA SER A 91 9.49 -10.06 -14.40
C SER A 91 10.86 -9.51 -14.03
N ALA A 92 11.86 -10.39 -13.86
CA ALA A 92 13.22 -9.99 -13.56
C ALA A 92 13.80 -9.06 -14.64
N ASN A 93 13.65 -9.44 -15.92
CA ASN A 93 14.14 -8.63 -17.04
C ASN A 93 13.45 -7.26 -17.10
N TYR A 94 12.13 -7.21 -16.89
CA TYR A 94 11.39 -5.95 -16.92
C TYR A 94 11.72 -5.06 -15.72
N LEU A 95 11.88 -5.62 -14.52
CA LEU A 95 12.33 -4.88 -13.34
C LEU A 95 13.72 -4.28 -13.54
N SER A 96 14.68 -5.03 -14.08
CA SER A 96 16.01 -4.52 -14.43
C SER A 96 15.95 -3.41 -15.48
N TYR A 97 15.06 -3.52 -16.46
CA TYR A 97 14.81 -2.46 -17.43
C TYR A 97 14.28 -1.18 -16.75
N LEU A 98 13.27 -1.30 -15.89
CA LEU A 98 12.73 -0.15 -15.15
C LEU A 98 13.79 0.51 -14.26
N GLU A 99 14.60 -0.29 -13.57
CA GLU A 99 15.71 0.21 -12.74
C GLU A 99 16.72 1.01 -13.56
N ALA A 100 17.15 0.50 -14.72
CA ALA A 100 18.05 1.22 -15.61
C ALA A 100 17.46 2.57 -16.05
N ARG A 101 16.16 2.61 -16.39
CA ARG A 101 15.46 3.84 -16.77
C ARG A 101 15.40 4.85 -15.62
N GLN A 102 15.08 4.38 -14.40
CA GLN A 102 15.07 5.23 -13.21
C GLN A 102 16.46 5.75 -12.85
N ASN A 103 17.52 4.96 -13.06
CA ASN A 103 18.90 5.39 -12.82
C ASN A 103 19.32 6.54 -13.76
N VAL A 104 18.85 6.55 -15.01
CA VAL A 104 19.07 7.68 -15.92
C VAL A 104 18.42 8.96 -15.38
N PHE A 105 17.19 8.87 -14.86
CA PHE A 105 16.52 9.99 -14.21
C PHE A 105 17.32 10.48 -12.98
N VAL A 106 17.74 9.57 -12.10
CA VAL A 106 18.52 9.92 -10.89
C VAL A 106 19.85 10.59 -11.26
N GLN A 107 20.53 10.12 -12.31
CA GLN A 107 21.76 10.76 -12.79
C GLN A 107 21.49 12.19 -13.29
N ARG A 108 20.43 12.41 -14.06
CA ARG A 108 20.03 13.75 -14.49
C ARG A 108 19.65 14.63 -13.31
N LEU A 109 18.91 14.10 -12.34
CA LEU A 109 18.53 14.80 -11.12
C LEU A 109 19.75 15.30 -10.36
N ARG A 110 20.74 14.45 -10.13
CA ARG A 110 22.00 14.84 -9.47
C ARG A 110 22.80 15.88 -10.24
N GLN A 111 22.73 15.88 -11.57
CA GLN A 111 23.47 16.81 -12.41
C GLN A 111 22.80 18.19 -12.52
N ARG A 112 21.47 18.23 -12.60
CA ARG A 112 20.71 19.47 -12.86
C ARG A 112 20.11 20.11 -11.61
N VAL A 113 19.84 19.30 -10.59
CA VAL A 113 19.20 19.72 -9.35
C VAL A 113 19.94 19.06 -8.18
N PRO A 114 21.22 19.42 -7.93
CA PRO A 114 22.06 18.73 -6.95
C PRO A 114 21.51 18.80 -5.51
N GLU A 115 20.64 19.76 -5.20
CA GLU A 115 19.96 19.93 -3.92
C GLU A 115 18.78 18.95 -3.73
N ALA A 116 18.30 18.33 -4.82
CA ALA A 116 17.22 17.36 -4.75
C ALA A 116 17.66 16.09 -4.01
N GLN A 117 16.74 15.51 -3.25
CA GLN A 117 16.94 14.28 -2.50
C GLN A 117 15.89 13.26 -2.91
N TRP A 118 16.15 11.98 -2.72
CA TRP A 118 15.17 10.93 -2.94
C TRP A 118 15.40 9.77 -1.98
N ALA A 119 14.34 8.99 -1.71
CA ALA A 119 14.41 7.88 -0.75
C ALA A 119 13.85 6.56 -1.30
N TYR A 120 12.76 6.61 -2.07
CA TYR A 120 12.08 5.39 -2.53
C TYR A 120 12.00 5.31 -4.04
N ALA A 121 12.23 4.11 -4.56
CA ALA A 121 11.92 3.72 -5.92
C ALA A 121 10.82 2.65 -5.88
N TYR A 122 9.85 2.79 -6.78
CA TYR A 122 8.69 1.90 -6.95
C TYR A 122 8.76 1.26 -8.32
N ARG A 123 8.51 -0.06 -8.43
CA ARG A 123 8.56 -0.76 -9.73
C ARG A 123 7.48 -1.83 -9.90
N ILE A 124 6.86 -2.31 -8.82
CA ILE A 124 5.96 -3.46 -8.84
C ILE A 124 4.53 -3.02 -9.17
N VAL A 125 3.93 -2.16 -8.35
CA VAL A 125 2.56 -1.65 -8.48
C VAL A 125 2.53 -0.21 -8.98
N LEU A 126 3.62 0.54 -8.79
CA LEU A 126 3.84 1.87 -9.34
C LEU A 126 5.23 1.94 -9.98
N ASN A 127 5.39 2.67 -11.10
CA ASN A 127 6.71 2.99 -11.63
C ASN A 127 7.00 4.46 -11.31
N GLY A 128 7.81 4.70 -10.28
CA GLY A 128 8.08 6.05 -9.83
C GLY A 128 9.19 6.14 -8.80
N LEU A 129 9.48 7.36 -8.37
CA LEU A 129 10.49 7.68 -7.38
C LEU A 129 10.02 8.83 -6.48
N ALA A 130 10.11 8.65 -5.16
CA ALA A 130 9.79 9.71 -4.19
C ALA A 130 10.99 10.62 -3.97
N ALA A 131 10.82 11.91 -4.26
CA ALA A 131 11.86 12.91 -4.22
C ALA A 131 11.41 14.20 -3.50
N LEU A 132 12.37 14.86 -2.87
CA LEU A 132 12.31 16.26 -2.45
C LEU A 132 12.98 17.11 -3.54
N ILE A 133 12.21 18.01 -4.14
CA ILE A 133 12.65 18.85 -5.26
C ILE A 133 12.55 20.32 -4.83
N PRO A 134 13.62 21.14 -4.98
CA PRO A 134 13.53 22.59 -4.77
C PRO A 134 12.39 23.21 -5.59
N GLU A 135 11.66 24.17 -4.98
CA GLU A 135 10.42 24.71 -5.54
C GLU A 135 10.58 25.31 -6.95
N ASP A 136 11.70 25.98 -7.19
CA ASP A 136 12.09 26.58 -8.48
C ASP A 136 12.43 25.55 -9.57
N HIS A 137 12.76 24.32 -9.20
CA HIS A 137 13.06 23.24 -10.14
C HIS A 137 11.88 22.29 -10.42
N VAL A 138 10.77 22.42 -9.70
CA VAL A 138 9.63 21.48 -9.83
C VAL A 138 9.06 21.47 -11.25
N GLU A 139 8.85 22.65 -11.85
CA GLU A 139 8.34 22.75 -13.22
C GLU A 139 9.34 22.21 -14.25
N GLU A 140 10.64 22.38 -14.02
CA GLU A 140 11.67 21.85 -14.91
C GLU A 140 11.63 20.31 -14.91
N VAL A 141 11.63 19.70 -13.71
CA VAL A 141 11.59 18.24 -13.54
C VAL A 141 10.31 17.66 -14.13
N ALA A 142 9.18 18.33 -13.95
CA ALA A 142 7.89 17.90 -14.51
C ALA A 142 7.88 17.82 -16.05
N ARG A 143 8.75 18.58 -16.72
CA ARG A 143 8.86 18.62 -18.19
C ARG A 143 9.88 17.64 -18.76
N TRP A 144 10.61 16.89 -17.93
CA TRP A 144 11.58 15.92 -18.43
C TRP A 144 10.88 14.78 -19.20
N PRO A 145 11.47 14.30 -20.31
CA PRO A 145 10.81 13.38 -21.24
C PRO A 145 10.39 12.06 -20.60
N GLU A 146 11.12 11.55 -19.61
CA GLU A 146 10.77 10.33 -18.87
C GLU A 146 9.65 10.49 -17.83
N VAL A 147 9.36 11.73 -17.41
CA VAL A 147 8.34 12.02 -16.39
C VAL A 147 6.96 12.06 -17.05
N ALA A 148 6.05 11.25 -16.51
CA ALA A 148 4.65 11.27 -16.90
C ALA A 148 3.88 12.33 -16.11
N ARG A 149 4.08 12.40 -14.79
CA ARG A 149 3.54 13.44 -13.90
C ARG A 149 4.27 13.47 -12.56
N LEU A 150 4.16 14.59 -11.87
CA LEU A 150 4.49 14.70 -10.45
C LEU A 150 3.22 14.51 -9.63
N ALA A 151 3.18 13.49 -8.77
CA ALA A 151 2.08 13.26 -7.85
C ALA A 151 2.45 13.84 -6.47
N PRO A 152 1.57 14.65 -5.84
CA PRO A 152 1.86 15.25 -4.55
C PRO A 152 1.98 14.16 -3.47
N ILE A 153 2.92 14.33 -2.55
CA ILE A 153 3.01 13.53 -1.34
C ILE A 153 2.21 14.24 -0.25
N ARG A 154 1.19 13.56 0.28
CA ARG A 154 0.28 14.07 1.30
C ARG A 154 0.40 13.26 2.58
N ALA A 155 0.24 13.93 3.72
CA ALA A 155 0.20 13.28 5.01
C ALA A 155 -1.10 12.48 5.18
N ASN A 156 -0.98 11.34 5.87
CA ASN A 156 -2.09 10.52 6.35
C ASN A 156 -2.19 10.66 7.87
N GLN A 157 -3.39 10.41 8.39
CA GLN A 157 -3.67 10.45 9.81
C GLN A 157 -4.37 9.16 10.24
N LEU A 158 -4.03 8.71 11.45
CA LEU A 158 -4.85 7.71 12.12
C LEU A 158 -6.18 8.36 12.48
N PHE A 159 -7.29 7.66 12.22
CA PHE A 159 -8.58 8.12 12.72
C PHE A 159 -8.59 7.98 14.24
N ALA A 160 -9.03 9.04 14.95
CA ALA A 160 -9.10 9.02 16.40
C ALA A 160 -10.01 7.87 16.87
N GLY A 161 -9.56 7.14 17.90
CA GLY A 161 -10.33 6.09 18.55
C GLY A 161 -11.61 6.63 19.22
N PRO A 162 -12.58 5.77 19.53
CA PRO A 162 -13.85 6.18 20.12
C PRO A 162 -13.64 6.93 21.45
N THR A 163 -14.44 7.97 21.68
CA THR A 163 -14.43 8.81 22.88
C THR A 163 -14.94 8.11 24.14
N ALA A 164 -15.37 6.84 24.02
CA ALA A 164 -15.82 5.99 25.10
C ALA A 164 -15.33 4.54 24.90
N PRO A 165 -15.07 3.77 25.97
CA PRO A 165 -14.67 2.37 25.84
C PRO A 165 -15.81 1.53 25.26
N ALA A 166 -15.65 1.09 24.02
CA ALA A 166 -16.56 0.14 23.39
C ALA A 166 -16.26 -1.29 23.85
N PRO A 167 -17.27 -2.19 23.92
CA PRO A 167 -17.02 -3.61 24.15
C PRO A 167 -16.16 -4.17 23.00
N LEU A 168 -14.96 -4.69 23.31
CA LEU A 168 -14.00 -5.18 22.31
C LEU A 168 -14.24 -6.64 21.87
N ASP A 169 -15.33 -7.26 22.32
CA ASP A 169 -15.60 -8.70 22.17
C ASP A 169 -16.94 -9.02 21.51
N VAL A 170 -17.73 -8.01 21.17
CA VAL A 170 -19.08 -8.20 20.61
C VAL A 170 -19.10 -8.22 19.09
N SER A 171 -18.04 -7.74 18.44
CA SER A 171 -17.98 -7.58 16.97
C SER A 171 -18.03 -8.93 16.25
N ASN A 172 -17.30 -9.94 16.73
CA ASN A 172 -17.23 -11.25 16.06
C ASN A 172 -18.61 -11.92 15.95
N PRO A 173 -19.42 -12.05 17.03
CA PRO A 173 -20.79 -12.55 16.92
C PRO A 173 -21.67 -11.70 16.00
N LEU A 174 -21.59 -10.36 16.07
CA LEU A 174 -22.41 -9.47 15.26
C LEU A 174 -22.11 -9.57 13.76
N MET A 175 -20.87 -9.90 13.40
CA MET A 175 -20.42 -10.07 12.01
C MET A 175 -20.63 -11.51 11.47
N GLY A 176 -21.16 -12.42 12.28
CA GLY A 176 -21.31 -13.83 11.89
C GLY A 176 -19.99 -14.60 11.78
N VAL A 177 -18.99 -14.20 12.55
CA VAL A 177 -17.67 -14.88 12.59
C VAL A 177 -17.78 -16.33 13.10
N PRO A 178 -18.63 -16.68 14.10
CA PRO A 178 -18.82 -18.07 14.49
C PRO A 178 -19.27 -18.96 13.33
N GLU A 179 -20.23 -18.51 12.53
CA GLU A 179 -20.73 -19.22 11.35
C GLU A 179 -19.64 -19.36 10.27
N LEU A 180 -18.81 -18.32 10.11
CA LEU A 180 -17.63 -18.38 9.23
C LEU A 180 -16.63 -19.45 9.72
N TRP A 181 -16.36 -19.52 11.02
CA TRP A 181 -15.47 -20.53 11.60
C TRP A 181 -16.00 -21.94 11.38
N GLU A 182 -17.29 -22.19 11.60
CA GLU A 182 -17.93 -23.48 11.29
C GLU A 182 -17.76 -23.85 9.80
N ALA A 183 -17.98 -22.88 8.90
CA ALA A 183 -17.87 -23.10 7.45
C ALA A 183 -16.45 -23.48 6.99
N VAL A 184 -15.41 -23.07 7.72
CA VAL A 184 -14.01 -23.42 7.41
C VAL A 184 -13.47 -24.58 8.26
N GLY A 185 -14.34 -25.26 9.00
CA GLY A 185 -13.99 -26.43 9.81
C GLY A 185 -13.37 -26.08 11.15
N GLY A 186 -13.78 -24.96 11.75
CA GLY A 186 -13.38 -24.54 13.09
C GLY A 186 -12.44 -23.32 13.11
N PRO A 187 -12.35 -22.63 14.25
CA PRO A 187 -11.47 -21.47 14.44
C PRO A 187 -9.98 -21.81 14.22
N GLU A 188 -9.56 -23.04 14.46
CA GLU A 188 -8.20 -23.55 14.20
C GLU A 188 -7.86 -23.71 12.72
N ASN A 189 -8.84 -23.56 11.83
CA ASN A 189 -8.67 -23.52 10.39
C ASN A 189 -8.90 -22.12 9.81
N ALA A 190 -9.46 -21.19 10.58
CA ALA A 190 -9.80 -19.83 10.14
C ALA A 190 -8.55 -18.99 9.78
N GLY A 191 -8.37 -18.79 8.47
CA GLY A 191 -7.25 -18.04 7.89
C GLY A 191 -5.95 -18.83 7.77
N ARG A 192 -5.96 -20.14 8.03
CA ARG A 192 -4.74 -20.97 8.00
C ARG A 192 -4.03 -20.87 6.65
N GLY A 193 -2.75 -20.52 6.68
CA GLY A 193 -1.90 -20.37 5.49
C GLY A 193 -2.01 -19.01 4.79
N LEU A 194 -3.00 -18.18 5.14
CA LEU A 194 -3.13 -16.82 4.62
C LEU A 194 -2.16 -15.87 5.32
N LYS A 195 -1.66 -14.88 4.58
CA LYS A 195 -0.77 -13.81 5.06
C LYS A 195 -1.48 -12.47 4.92
N ILE A 196 -1.71 -11.78 6.02
CA ILE A 196 -2.37 -10.47 6.05
C ILE A 196 -1.31 -9.41 6.34
N GLY A 197 -1.06 -8.53 5.36
CA GLY A 197 -0.18 -7.37 5.50
C GLY A 197 -0.92 -6.22 6.18
N ILE A 198 -0.48 -5.85 7.38
CA ILE A 198 -0.95 -4.71 8.15
C ILE A 198 0.00 -3.55 7.90
N ILE A 199 -0.43 -2.59 7.08
CA ILE A 199 0.27 -1.32 6.91
C ILE A 199 -0.34 -0.36 7.91
N ASP A 200 0.42 0.03 8.95
CA ASP A 200 -0.12 0.81 10.09
C ASP A 200 1.00 1.40 10.99
N SER A 201 0.78 1.58 12.31
CA SER A 201 1.73 2.11 13.29
C SER A 201 2.74 1.10 13.83
N GLY A 202 2.70 -0.14 13.36
CA GLY A 202 3.50 -1.28 13.84
C GLY A 202 2.63 -2.28 14.60
N VAL A 203 3.26 -3.26 15.25
CA VAL A 203 2.59 -4.14 16.23
C VAL A 203 3.41 -4.25 17.51
N ASP A 204 2.74 -4.49 18.63
CA ASP A 204 3.38 -4.92 19.86
C ASP A 204 3.68 -6.41 19.80
N PHE A 205 4.91 -6.76 19.42
CA PHE A 205 5.33 -8.14 19.22
C PHE A 205 5.30 -9.00 20.49
N SER A 206 5.18 -8.39 21.67
CA SER A 206 5.04 -9.07 22.96
C SER A 206 3.59 -9.42 23.31
N ASN A 207 2.62 -8.93 22.53
CA ASN A 207 1.21 -9.15 22.81
C ASN A 207 0.85 -10.64 22.68
N PRO A 208 0.18 -11.26 23.68
CA PRO A 208 -0.20 -12.69 23.63
C PRO A 208 -1.04 -13.09 22.41
N MET A 209 -1.84 -12.19 21.82
CA MET A 209 -2.58 -12.48 20.58
C MET A 209 -1.66 -12.69 19.37
N PHE A 210 -0.41 -12.24 19.45
CA PHE A 210 0.60 -12.39 18.40
C PHE A 210 1.60 -13.49 18.70
N HIS A 211 1.23 -14.44 19.56
CA HIS A 211 1.97 -15.66 19.81
C HIS A 211 1.09 -16.88 19.51
N ASP A 212 1.59 -17.73 18.61
CA ASP A 212 1.00 -19.03 18.35
C ASP A 212 2.11 -20.05 18.01
N PRO A 213 2.50 -20.91 18.97
CA PRO A 213 3.57 -21.88 18.74
C PRO A 213 3.16 -23.02 17.80
N THR A 214 1.87 -23.13 17.44
CA THR A 214 1.38 -24.14 16.51
C THR A 214 1.57 -23.74 15.04
N LEU A 215 1.85 -22.47 14.78
CA LEU A 215 2.09 -21.96 13.43
C LEU A 215 3.55 -22.17 13.03
N VAL A 216 3.74 -22.64 11.80
CA VAL A 216 5.05 -22.75 11.15
C VAL A 216 5.10 -21.72 10.01
N PRO A 217 5.98 -20.71 10.06
CA PRO A 217 6.11 -19.74 8.98
C PRO A 217 6.36 -20.40 7.63
N PRO A 218 5.76 -19.88 6.53
CA PRO A 218 6.00 -20.42 5.20
C PRO A 218 7.46 -20.18 4.74
N PRO A 219 7.95 -20.92 3.73
CA PRO A 219 9.31 -20.73 3.21
C PRO A 219 9.61 -19.28 2.84
N GLY A 220 10.79 -18.78 3.23
CA GLY A 220 11.21 -17.40 3.00
C GLY A 220 10.77 -16.41 4.08
N PHE A 221 10.19 -16.87 5.18
CA PHE A 221 9.85 -16.08 6.36
C PHE A 221 10.52 -16.62 7.63
N PRO A 222 10.72 -15.79 8.67
CA PRO A 222 10.33 -14.38 8.78
C PRO A 222 11.18 -13.40 7.93
N LYS A 223 10.71 -12.16 7.78
CA LYS A 223 11.37 -11.08 7.03
C LYS A 223 11.43 -9.76 7.80
N GLY A 224 12.42 -8.91 7.49
CA GLY A 224 12.62 -7.63 8.16
C GLY A 224 13.43 -7.81 9.44
N ASP A 225 12.99 -7.20 10.53
CA ASP A 225 13.61 -7.33 11.85
C ASP A 225 13.34 -8.71 12.46
N LEU A 226 14.33 -9.60 12.36
CA LEU A 226 14.24 -10.96 12.86
C LEU A 226 14.29 -11.06 14.39
N THR A 227 14.63 -9.97 15.08
CA THR A 227 14.60 -9.93 16.56
C THR A 227 13.20 -9.67 17.10
N LEU A 228 12.32 -9.10 16.28
CA LEU A 228 10.91 -8.84 16.62
C LEU A 228 9.97 -9.89 16.02
N ALA A 229 10.20 -10.30 14.77
CA ALA A 229 9.35 -11.26 14.08
C ALA A 229 9.28 -12.62 14.81
N ASN A 230 8.15 -13.31 14.69
CA ASN A 230 7.89 -14.59 15.34
C ASN A 230 7.06 -15.52 14.43
N SER A 231 6.55 -16.64 14.96
CA SER A 231 5.77 -17.63 14.20
C SER A 231 4.44 -17.10 13.64
N LYS A 232 3.87 -16.08 14.29
CA LYS A 232 2.58 -15.47 13.98
C LYS A 232 2.74 -14.16 13.20
N VAL A 233 3.63 -13.28 13.67
CA VAL A 233 4.01 -12.04 12.97
C VAL A 233 5.29 -12.30 12.17
N ILE A 234 5.12 -12.65 10.90
CA ILE A 234 6.19 -13.15 10.02
C ILE A 234 6.92 -12.04 9.26
N VAL A 235 6.43 -10.81 9.26
CA VAL A 235 7.15 -9.64 8.74
C VAL A 235 7.19 -8.54 9.80
N ALA A 236 8.37 -7.97 10.03
CA ALA A 236 8.58 -6.83 10.91
C ALA A 236 9.37 -5.75 10.15
N LYS A 237 8.68 -4.83 9.49
CA LYS A 237 9.31 -3.74 8.71
C LYS A 237 8.87 -2.38 9.23
N VAL A 238 9.75 -1.41 9.11
CA VAL A 238 9.49 0.01 9.31
C VAL A 238 9.91 0.78 8.08
N ILE A 239 9.07 1.71 7.65
CA ILE A 239 9.19 2.41 6.38
C ILE A 239 8.93 3.90 6.66
N PRO A 240 9.97 4.66 7.04
CA PRO A 240 9.82 6.08 7.39
C PRO A 240 9.46 6.93 6.17
N SER A 241 8.72 8.02 6.34
CA SER A 241 8.46 8.95 5.21
C SER A 241 9.70 9.77 4.85
N LEU A 242 9.70 10.43 3.69
CA LEU A 242 10.72 11.44 3.35
C LEU A 242 10.82 12.54 4.41
N GLN A 243 9.70 12.90 5.05
CA GLN A 243 9.71 13.86 6.16
C GLN A 243 10.50 13.30 7.35
N ASP A 244 10.33 12.01 7.66
CA ASP A 244 11.02 11.38 8.79
C ASP A 244 12.51 11.19 8.52
N LEU A 245 12.87 10.75 7.31
CA LEU A 245 14.27 10.55 6.90
C LEU A 245 15.10 11.84 6.91
N ASN A 246 14.44 13.00 6.82
CA ASN A 246 15.10 14.31 6.84
C ASN A 246 14.92 15.05 8.18
N ASN A 247 14.28 14.45 9.19
CA ASN A 247 14.15 15.05 10.50
C ASN A 247 15.20 14.49 11.48
N LYS A 248 16.22 15.31 11.76
CA LYS A 248 17.36 14.96 12.63
C LYS A 248 17.00 14.82 14.11
N ASN A 249 15.79 15.24 14.52
CA ASN A 249 15.35 15.26 15.92
C ASN A 249 14.37 14.13 16.25
N ILE A 250 14.18 13.15 15.36
CA ILE A 250 13.30 12.01 15.61
C ILE A 250 13.93 11.05 16.63
N ASN A 251 13.12 10.60 17.58
CA ASN A 251 13.50 9.52 18.50
C ASN A 251 13.87 8.26 17.69
N PRO A 252 15.07 7.68 17.86
CA PRO A 252 15.51 6.47 17.17
C PRO A 252 14.53 5.29 17.23
N GLY A 253 13.71 5.20 18.28
CA GLY A 253 12.66 4.19 18.41
C GLY A 253 11.62 4.21 17.28
N HIS A 254 11.44 5.33 16.57
CA HIS A 254 10.59 5.41 15.38
C HIS A 254 11.18 4.70 14.16
N PHE A 255 12.48 4.37 14.17
CA PHE A 255 13.13 3.57 13.13
C PHE A 255 13.18 2.07 13.48
N THR A 256 12.29 1.61 14.36
CA THR A 256 12.07 0.18 14.67
C THR A 256 10.67 -0.25 14.24
N ALA A 257 10.45 -1.55 14.01
CA ALA A 257 9.13 -2.06 13.62
C ALA A 257 8.10 -2.09 14.78
N GLN A 258 8.56 -1.92 16.02
CA GLN A 258 7.74 -1.93 17.24
C GLN A 258 6.66 -0.85 17.19
N ASP A 259 5.44 -1.20 17.57
CA ASP A 259 4.37 -0.20 17.73
C ASP A 259 4.67 0.72 18.91
N LEU A 260 4.59 2.03 18.67
CA LEU A 260 4.72 3.07 19.71
C LEU A 260 3.41 3.84 19.92
N VAL A 261 2.34 3.45 19.22
CA VAL A 261 1.03 4.13 19.26
C VAL A 261 -0.07 3.20 19.76
N GLY A 262 -0.07 1.94 19.32
CA GLY A 262 -1.06 0.92 19.69
C GLY A 262 -2.16 0.70 18.64
N HIS A 263 -2.29 1.59 17.64
CA HIS A 263 -3.33 1.48 16.61
C HIS A 263 -3.13 0.23 15.74
N GLY A 264 -1.92 0.02 15.21
CA GLY A 264 -1.60 -1.16 14.41
C GLY A 264 -1.69 -2.46 15.20
N THR A 265 -1.32 -2.46 16.49
CA THR A 265 -1.56 -3.58 17.41
C THR A 265 -3.05 -3.93 17.51
N HIS A 266 -3.91 -2.92 17.67
CA HIS A 266 -5.35 -3.15 17.72
C HIS A 266 -5.89 -3.70 16.39
N VAL A 267 -5.53 -3.08 15.27
CA VAL A 267 -5.94 -3.48 13.91
C VAL A 267 -5.50 -4.91 13.59
N ALA A 268 -4.24 -5.26 13.86
CA ALA A 268 -3.71 -6.60 13.66
C ALA A 268 -4.41 -7.64 14.57
N GLY A 269 -4.75 -7.25 15.80
CA GLY A 269 -5.51 -8.06 16.75
C GLY A 269 -6.91 -8.40 16.21
N VAL A 270 -7.64 -7.41 15.70
CA VAL A 270 -8.96 -7.61 15.08
C VAL A 270 -8.86 -8.54 13.86
N ALA A 271 -7.88 -8.33 12.99
CA ALA A 271 -7.74 -9.12 11.77
C ALA A 271 -7.38 -10.58 12.07
N ALA A 272 -6.34 -10.80 12.88
CA ALA A 272 -5.70 -12.11 13.00
C ALA A 272 -5.16 -12.43 14.40
N GLY A 273 -5.58 -11.72 15.45
CA GLY A 273 -5.18 -12.07 16.82
C GLY A 273 -5.55 -13.51 17.17
N ASN A 274 -4.62 -14.25 17.78
CA ASN A 274 -4.87 -15.56 18.36
C ASN A 274 -5.83 -15.45 19.55
N PHE A 275 -6.42 -16.57 19.95
CA PHE A 275 -7.25 -16.64 21.14
C PHE A 275 -6.45 -16.27 22.39
N VAL A 276 -7.00 -15.36 23.18
CA VAL A 276 -6.47 -15.02 24.52
C VAL A 276 -7.61 -15.08 25.52
N ASP A 277 -7.45 -15.93 26.52
CA ASP A 277 -8.39 -16.07 27.62
C ASP A 277 -8.06 -15.07 28.75
N LEU A 278 -9.01 -14.19 29.04
CA LEU A 278 -8.90 -13.18 30.09
C LEU A 278 -9.79 -13.48 31.30
N ARG A 279 -10.49 -14.63 31.33
CA ARG A 279 -11.46 -14.96 32.38
C ARG A 279 -10.86 -14.96 33.78
N ASP A 280 -9.61 -15.37 33.90
CA ASP A 280 -8.88 -15.45 35.18
C ASP A 280 -7.90 -14.28 35.38
N ARG A 281 -7.91 -13.25 34.52
CA ARG A 281 -7.00 -12.10 34.66
C ARG A 281 -7.55 -11.08 35.65
N PRO A 282 -6.85 -10.79 36.77
CA PRO A 282 -7.28 -9.79 37.74
C PRO A 282 -7.48 -8.42 37.09
N GLY A 283 -8.63 -7.79 37.37
CA GLY A 283 -8.97 -6.47 36.83
C GLY A 283 -9.43 -6.45 35.36
N ALA A 284 -9.39 -7.58 34.65
CA ALA A 284 -9.97 -7.70 33.32
C ALA A 284 -11.45 -8.11 33.41
N ARG A 285 -12.24 -7.71 32.41
CA ARG A 285 -13.58 -8.29 32.23
C ARG A 285 -13.41 -9.76 31.80
N PRO A 286 -14.14 -10.73 32.38
CA PRO A 286 -14.03 -12.14 32.00
C PRO A 286 -14.49 -12.38 30.57
N VAL A 287 -13.55 -12.59 29.64
CA VAL A 287 -13.82 -12.75 28.21
C VAL A 287 -12.71 -13.53 27.52
N VAL A 288 -13.03 -14.17 26.39
CA VAL A 288 -12.03 -14.70 25.45
C VAL A 288 -12.01 -13.78 24.22
N LEU A 289 -10.85 -13.22 23.91
CA LEU A 289 -10.64 -12.39 22.72
C LEU A 289 -10.05 -13.22 21.59
N SER A 290 -10.41 -12.88 20.35
CA SER A 290 -9.82 -13.44 19.13
C SER A 290 -10.03 -12.46 17.99
N GLY A 291 -9.11 -12.45 17.02
CA GLY A 291 -9.36 -11.86 15.72
C GLY A 291 -10.30 -12.72 14.87
N VAL A 292 -10.65 -12.22 13.68
CA VAL A 292 -11.51 -12.94 12.72
C VAL A 292 -10.81 -14.17 12.13
N ALA A 293 -9.50 -14.05 11.84
CA ALA A 293 -8.68 -15.10 11.23
C ALA A 293 -7.51 -15.50 12.16
N PRO A 294 -7.78 -16.15 13.30
CA PRO A 294 -6.78 -16.43 14.34
C PRO A 294 -5.62 -17.32 13.89
N LYS A 295 -5.69 -17.97 12.72
CA LYS A 295 -4.61 -18.80 12.16
C LYS A 295 -3.96 -18.21 10.89
N ALA A 296 -4.30 -16.98 10.51
CA ALA A 296 -3.56 -16.24 9.50
C ALA A 296 -2.24 -15.70 10.06
N PHE A 297 -1.22 -15.58 9.21
CA PHE A 297 0.02 -14.89 9.53
C PHE A 297 -0.15 -13.38 9.37
N ILE A 298 0.60 -12.61 10.17
CA ILE A 298 0.61 -11.15 10.12
C ILE A 298 1.94 -10.68 9.52
N GLY A 299 1.87 -9.82 8.52
CA GLY A 299 3.02 -9.01 8.10
C GLY A 299 2.87 -7.58 8.61
N SER A 300 3.73 -7.13 9.51
CA SER A 300 3.71 -5.76 10.05
C SER A 300 4.59 -4.84 9.20
N TYR A 301 3.97 -3.81 8.60
CA TYR A 301 4.61 -2.77 7.80
C TYR A 301 4.33 -1.41 8.45
N ARG A 302 5.20 -1.00 9.35
CA ARG A 302 5.05 0.26 10.08
C ARG A 302 5.34 1.46 9.17
N VAL A 303 4.34 2.30 8.93
CA VAL A 303 4.44 3.56 8.19
C VAL A 303 4.26 4.80 9.07
N PHE A 304 3.58 4.70 10.23
CA PHE A 304 3.57 5.81 11.20
C PHE A 304 4.84 5.77 12.04
N ALA A 305 5.89 6.42 11.52
CA ALA A 305 7.26 6.33 12.03
C ALA A 305 8.00 7.69 12.15
N PRO A 306 7.45 8.72 12.83
CA PRO A 306 6.10 8.89 13.39
C PRO A 306 5.06 9.34 12.34
N ASN A 307 5.49 9.87 11.20
CA ASN A 307 4.58 10.38 10.17
C ASN A 307 4.31 9.30 9.11
N ALA A 308 3.08 9.24 8.61
CA ALA A 308 2.74 8.46 7.42
C ALA A 308 2.34 9.42 6.30
N ALA A 309 2.85 9.19 5.10
CA ALA A 309 2.57 10.00 3.93
C ALA A 309 2.46 9.12 2.67
N THR A 310 2.08 9.71 1.54
CA THR A 310 1.85 8.96 0.31
C THR A 310 3.06 8.11 -0.11
N ASP A 311 4.28 8.60 0.09
CA ASP A 311 5.52 7.95 -0.33
C ASP A 311 5.82 6.64 0.41
N ASN A 312 5.78 6.67 1.75
CA ASN A 312 6.07 5.46 2.53
C ASN A 312 4.89 4.48 2.54
N VAL A 313 3.65 4.95 2.41
CA VAL A 313 2.48 4.06 2.24
C VAL A 313 2.57 3.30 0.92
N VAL A 314 2.89 3.96 -0.19
CA VAL A 314 3.10 3.28 -1.48
C VAL A 314 4.29 2.32 -1.39
N LYS A 315 5.37 2.69 -0.69
CA LYS A 315 6.49 1.78 -0.45
C LYS A 315 6.05 0.54 0.34
N ALA A 316 5.23 0.71 1.37
CA ALA A 316 4.71 -0.41 2.16
C ALA A 316 3.83 -1.35 1.33
N ILE A 317 3.04 -0.83 0.39
CA ILE A 317 2.27 -1.65 -0.56
C ILE A 317 3.22 -2.46 -1.45
N GLU A 318 4.27 -1.83 -2.00
CA GLU A 318 5.28 -2.54 -2.81
C GLU A 318 5.95 -3.67 -2.00
N GLU A 319 6.33 -3.39 -0.75
CA GLU A 319 6.94 -4.38 0.15
C GLU A 319 5.97 -5.53 0.47
N ALA A 320 4.69 -5.23 0.74
CA ALA A 320 3.67 -6.25 1.02
C ALA A 320 3.39 -7.14 -0.19
N VAL A 321 3.38 -6.57 -1.40
CA VAL A 321 3.27 -7.35 -2.65
C VAL A 321 4.53 -8.16 -2.89
N ALA A 322 5.72 -7.59 -2.67
CA ALA A 322 7.00 -8.28 -2.80
C ALA A 322 7.14 -9.45 -1.83
N ASP A 323 6.61 -9.29 -0.62
CA ASP A 323 6.57 -10.36 0.36
C ASP A 323 5.47 -11.39 0.11
N GLY A 324 4.57 -11.12 -0.85
CA GLY A 324 3.51 -12.04 -1.22
C GLY A 324 2.40 -12.12 -0.18
N MET A 325 2.03 -11.01 0.46
CA MET A 325 0.82 -10.95 1.28
C MET A 325 -0.43 -11.30 0.44
N ASP A 326 -1.39 -11.98 1.04
CA ASP A 326 -2.66 -12.37 0.41
C ASP A 326 -3.70 -11.24 0.49
N VAL A 327 -3.69 -10.51 1.60
CA VAL A 327 -4.57 -9.38 1.88
C VAL A 327 -3.70 -8.23 2.39
N ILE A 328 -3.99 -7.01 1.96
CA ILE A 328 -3.38 -5.79 2.49
C ILE A 328 -4.47 -4.99 3.19
N ASN A 329 -4.25 -4.67 4.46
CA ASN A 329 -5.12 -3.83 5.26
C ASN A 329 -4.44 -2.48 5.53
N ILE A 330 -5.18 -1.40 5.29
CA ILE A 330 -4.77 0.00 5.50
C ILE A 330 -5.91 0.68 6.27
N SER A 331 -5.78 0.80 7.59
CA SER A 331 -6.85 1.29 8.48
C SER A 331 -6.69 2.77 8.84
N PHE A 332 -6.34 3.59 7.86
CA PHE A 332 -6.15 5.02 8.03
C PHE A 332 -6.41 5.74 6.70
N GLY A 333 -6.45 7.07 6.74
CA GLY A 333 -6.72 7.85 5.54
C GLY A 333 -6.24 9.28 5.67
N SER A 334 -6.59 10.08 4.67
CA SER A 334 -6.37 11.51 4.64
C SER A 334 -7.66 12.18 4.20
N VAL A 335 -7.94 13.37 4.73
CA VAL A 335 -9.02 14.20 4.19
C VAL A 335 -8.58 14.73 2.82
N SER A 336 -9.08 14.13 1.75
CA SER A 336 -9.06 14.79 0.45
C SER A 336 -10.13 15.86 0.51
N LEU A 337 -9.75 17.11 0.80
CA LEU A 337 -10.56 18.24 0.37
C LEU A 337 -10.62 18.13 -1.15
N GLY A 338 -11.72 17.60 -1.68
CA GLY A 338 -12.07 17.77 -3.09
C GLY A 338 -12.11 19.28 -3.43
N PRO A 339 -12.25 19.66 -4.70
CA PRO A 339 -12.73 21.01 -4.98
C PRO A 339 -13.95 21.25 -4.09
N GLN A 340 -13.98 22.36 -3.34
CA GLN A 340 -15.13 22.72 -2.51
C GLN A 340 -16.37 22.48 -3.36
N GLU A 341 -17.24 21.57 -2.93
CA GLU A 341 -18.51 21.35 -3.61
C GLU A 341 -19.16 22.73 -3.74
N GLU A 342 -19.42 23.16 -4.98
CA GLU A 342 -20.31 24.29 -5.20
C GLU A 342 -21.59 23.99 -4.42
N PRO A 343 -22.12 24.98 -3.67
CA PRO A 343 -23.28 24.75 -2.82
C PRO A 343 -24.42 24.20 -3.66
N ASP A 344 -25.01 23.11 -3.17
CA ASP A 344 -26.13 22.39 -3.78
C ASP A 344 -27.21 23.40 -4.20
N PRO A 345 -27.51 23.54 -5.51
CA PRO A 345 -28.59 24.40 -5.94
C PRO A 345 -29.91 23.79 -5.45
N GLN A 346 -30.55 24.53 -4.52
CA GLN A 346 -31.82 24.21 -3.87
C GLN A 346 -32.94 23.77 -4.82
#